data_AF-A0A3D2Y004-F1
#
_entry.id   AF-A0A3D2Y004-F1
#
_cell.length_a   1.000
_cell.length_b   1.000
_cell.length_c   1.000
_cell.angle_alpha   90.00
_cell.angle_beta   90.00
_cell.angle_gamma   90.00
#
_symmetry.space_group_name_H-M   'P 1'
#
loop_
_entity.id
_entity.type
_entity.pdbx_description
1 polymer ?
#
loop_
_entity_poly.entity_id
_entity_poly.type
_entity_poly.pdbx_seq_one_letter_code
_entity_poly.pdbx_strand_id
1 'polypeptide(L)'
;MTTPISELLMEAGNLLLVGMGFVFVFLTILIFAVNALKAFCERFPGQEPQSPVRASGTKATSTAAADNNVIAAISAAVHAHRNAKNK
;
A
#
# COMPACT_ATOMS: atom_id res chain seq x y z
N MET A 1 -12.31 -55.42 -0.28
CA MET A 1 -11.49 -54.63 0.66
C MET A 1 -12.27 -53.36 0.97
N THR A 2 -12.80 -53.22 2.18
CA THR A 2 -13.54 -52.02 2.61
C THR A 2 -12.54 -51.09 3.30
N THR A 3 -12.11 -50.04 2.62
CA THR A 3 -11.25 -49.01 3.25
C THR A 3 -12.04 -48.34 4.37
N PRO A 4 -11.48 -48.24 5.58
CA PRO A 4 -12.17 -47.63 6.71
C PRO A 4 -12.36 -46.13 6.43
N ILE A 5 -13.54 -45.59 6.73
CA ILE A 5 -13.90 -44.18 6.49
C ILE A 5 -12.90 -43.21 7.15
N SER A 6 -12.25 -43.62 8.24
CA SER A 6 -11.20 -42.86 8.91
C SER A 6 -10.02 -42.54 8.01
N GLU A 7 -9.62 -43.46 7.12
CA GLU A 7 -8.53 -43.21 6.18
C GLU A 7 -8.94 -42.18 5.13
N LEU A 8 -10.17 -42.27 4.60
CA LEU A 8 -10.69 -41.30 3.64
C LEU A 8 -10.78 -39.88 4.22
N LEU A 9 -11.19 -39.75 5.49
CA LEU A 9 -11.20 -38.47 6.19
C LEU A 9 -9.79 -37.91 6.39
N MET A 10 -8.82 -38.76 6.73
CA MET A 10 -7.43 -38.34 6.89
C MET A 10 -6.83 -37.87 5.56
N GLU A 11 -7.09 -38.59 4.47
CA GLU A 11 -6.68 -38.24 3.11
C GLU A 11 -7.26 -36.87 2.69
N ALA A 12 -8.57 -36.68 2.92
CA ALA A 12 -9.25 -35.42 2.62
C ALA A 12 -8.72 -34.26 3.46
N GLY A 13 -8.40 -34.49 4.74
CA GLY A 13 -7.77 -33.51 5.62
C GLY A 13 -6.39 -33.10 5.13
N ASN A 14 -5.56 -34.06 4.71
CA ASN A 14 -4.25 -33.78 4.12
C ASN A 14 -4.38 -32.96 2.83
N LEU A 15 -5.30 -33.32 1.94
CA LEU A 15 -5.55 -32.56 0.71
C LEU A 15 -5.97 -31.11 0.99
N LEU A 16 -6.85 -30.89 1.98
CA LEU A 16 -7.27 -29.56 2.39
C LEU A 16 -6.08 -28.75 2.95
N LEU A 17 -5.27 -29.37 3.81
CA LEU A 17 -4.10 -28.71 4.41
C LEU A 17 -3.09 -28.32 3.33
N VAL A 18 -2.81 -29.22 2.38
CA VAL A 18 -1.92 -28.96 1.24
C VAL A 18 -2.48 -27.83 0.37
N GLY A 19 -3.77 -27.86 0.04
CA GLY A 19 -4.43 -26.82 -0.75
C GLY A 19 -4.35 -25.45 -0.08
N MET A 20 -4.66 -25.39 1.22
CA MET A 20 -4.58 -24.15 2.00
C MET A 20 -3.12 -23.65 2.11
N GLY A 21 -2.17 -24.55 2.33
CA GLY A 21 -0.75 -24.22 2.40
C GLY A 21 -0.22 -23.66 1.07
N PHE A 22 -0.58 -24.28 -0.06
CA PHE A 22 -0.18 -23.82 -1.38
C PHE A 22 -0.73 -22.42 -1.69
N VAL A 23 -2.01 -22.18 -1.42
CA VAL A 23 -2.62 -20.85 -1.59
C VAL A 23 -1.94 -19.81 -0.71
N PHE A 24 -1.66 -20.15 0.55
CA PHE A 24 -0.96 -19.25 1.46
C PHE A 24 0.44 -18.87 0.95
N VAL A 25 1.23 -19.86 0.51
CA VAL A 25 2.56 -19.62 -0.08
C VAL A 25 2.44 -18.77 -1.34
N PHE A 26 1.49 -19.08 -2.23
CA PHE A 26 1.27 -18.34 -3.46
C PHE A 26 0.93 -16.86 -3.20
N LEU A 27 0.00 -16.60 -2.28
CA LEU A 27 -0.35 -15.23 -1.90
C LEU A 27 0.81 -14.50 -1.23
N THR A 28 1.60 -15.18 -0.39
CA THR A 28 2.78 -14.59 0.25
C THR A 28 3.80 -14.14 -0.79
N ILE A 29 4.07 -14.98 -1.80
CA ILE A 29 4.95 -14.64 -2.92
C ILE A 29 4.38 -13.46 -3.71
N LEU A 30 3.07 -13.44 -3.98
CA LEU A 30 2.42 -12.36 -4.71
C LEU A 30 2.51 -11.02 -3.95
N ILE A 31 2.28 -11.04 -2.64
CA ILE A 31 2.43 -9.86 -1.78
C ILE A 31 3.89 -9.36 -1.82
N PHE A 32 4.86 -10.27 -1.77
CA PHE A 32 6.27 -9.89 -1.87
C PHE A 32 6.60 -9.29 -3.24
N ALA A 33 6.08 -9.84 -4.33
CA ALA A 33 6.26 -9.31 -5.68
C ALA A 33 5.67 -7.90 -5.82
N VAL A 34 4.48 -7.64 -5.27
CA VAL A 34 3.88 -6.30 -5.26
C VAL A 34 4.72 -5.32 -4.44
N ASN A 35 5.25 -5.74 -3.29
CA ASN A 35 6.14 -4.90 -2.49
C ASN A 35 7.47 -4.62 -3.21
N ALA A 36 8.03 -5.61 -3.90
CA ALA A 36 9.22 -5.44 -4.73
C ALA A 36 8.95 -4.45 -5.88
N LEU A 37 7.78 -4.53 -6.52
CA LEU A 37 7.36 -3.57 -7.53
C LEU A 37 7.27 -2.15 -6.93
N LYS A 38 6.64 -1.99 -5.76
CA LYS A 38 6.58 -0.69 -5.05
C LYS A 38 7.97 -0.13 -4.76
N ALA A 39 8.86 -0.96 -4.21
CA ALA A 39 10.24 -0.56 -3.92
C ALA A 39 11.02 -0.21 -5.20
N PHE A 40 10.76 -0.93 -6.30
CA PHE A 40 11.35 -0.64 -7.60
C PHE A 40 10.85 0.71 -8.15
N CYS A 41 9.55 0.99 -8.07
CA CYS A 41 8.96 2.28 -8.45
C CYS A 41 9.51 3.44 -7.62
N GLU A 42 9.71 3.26 -6.31
CA GLU A 42 10.35 4.27 -5.45
C GLU A 42 11.84 4.46 -5.79
N ARG A 43 12.53 3.40 -6.19
CA ARG A 43 13.95 3.44 -6.54
C ARG A 43 14.20 4.06 -7.92
N PHE A 44 13.26 3.90 -8.85
CA PHE A 44 13.29 4.49 -10.18
C PHE A 44 12.08 5.40 -10.36
N PRO A 45 12.09 6.62 -9.78
CA PRO A 45 11.03 7.58 -10.00
C PRO A 45 11.03 7.98 -11.47
N GLY A 46 10.14 7.37 -12.25
CA GLY A 46 9.73 7.91 -13.53
C GLY A 46 9.19 9.32 -13.29
N GLN A 47 9.47 10.25 -14.21
CA GLN A 47 8.90 11.60 -14.18
C GLN A 47 7.39 11.53 -14.51
N GLU A 48 6.58 11.00 -13.60
CA GLU A 48 5.14 11.16 -13.67
C GLU A 48 4.72 12.43 -12.92
N PRO A 49 3.84 13.25 -13.50
CA PRO A 49 3.24 14.37 -12.80
C PRO A 49 2.53 13.82 -11.56
N GLN A 50 2.74 14.48 -10.43
CA GLN A 50 2.11 14.12 -9.16
C GLN A 50 0.58 14.08 -9.31
N SER A 51 0.01 12.90 -9.60
CA SER A 51 -1.38 12.66 -9.29
C SER A 51 -1.50 12.62 -7.77
N PRO A 52 -2.42 13.36 -7.16
CA PRO A 52 -2.56 13.39 -5.71
C PRO A 52 -2.99 12.00 -5.25
N VAL A 53 -2.03 11.22 -4.77
CA VAL A 53 -2.29 9.98 -4.05
C VAL A 53 -3.04 10.37 -2.80
N ARG A 54 -4.31 9.95 -2.73
CA ARG A 54 -5.11 10.01 -1.50
C ARG A 54 -4.43 9.11 -0.48
N ALA A 55 -3.55 9.69 0.33
CA ALA A 55 -2.81 9.01 1.37
C ALA A 55 -3.80 8.54 2.46
N SER A 56 -4.29 7.32 2.33
CA SER A 56 -4.75 6.56 3.49
C SER A 56 -3.51 5.94 4.12
N GLY A 57 -2.89 6.68 5.04
CA GLY A 57 -1.67 6.28 5.72
C GLY A 57 -1.57 7.01 7.05
N THR A 58 -1.80 6.27 8.13
CA THR A 58 -1.54 6.62 9.53
C THR A 58 -0.25 7.42 9.66
N LYS A 59 -0.35 8.74 9.82
CA LYS A 59 0.80 9.64 9.97
C LYS A 59 1.09 9.85 11.45
N ALA A 60 1.80 8.89 12.06
CA ALA A 60 2.54 9.15 13.28
C ALA A 60 3.85 9.84 12.88
N THR A 61 4.11 11.03 13.45
CA THR A 61 5.36 11.79 13.35
C THR A 61 5.55 12.62 12.06
N SER A 62 4.88 13.76 11.95
CA SER A 62 5.41 15.01 11.33
C SER A 62 4.31 16.09 11.24
N THR A 63 3.68 16.43 12.37
CA THR A 63 2.70 17.52 12.45
C THR A 63 3.38 18.86 12.16
N ALA A 64 4.55 19.12 12.78
CA ALA A 64 5.28 20.37 12.60
C ALA A 64 5.72 20.65 11.15
N ALA A 65 6.16 19.64 10.39
CA ALA A 65 6.57 19.85 8.99
C ALA A 65 5.36 20.06 8.05
N ALA A 66 4.22 19.43 8.36
CA ALA A 66 2.97 19.68 7.64
C ALA A 66 2.45 21.09 7.93
N ASP A 67 2.50 21.53 9.18
CA ASP A 67 2.06 22.87 9.59
C ASP A 67 2.90 23.97 8.91
N ASN A 68 4.22 23.82 8.85
CA ASN A 68 5.09 24.76 8.15
C ASN A 68 4.78 24.85 6.64
N ASN A 69 4.48 23.72 5.99
CA ASN A 69 4.11 23.71 4.57
C ASN A 69 2.76 24.40 4.33
N VAL A 70 1.79 24.17 5.22
CA VAL A 70 0.47 24.83 5.16
C VAL A 70 0.60 26.34 5.37
N ILE A 71 1.41 26.78 6.36
CA ILE A 71 1.65 28.20 6.62
C ILE A 71 2.32 28.88 5.41
N ALA A 72 3.29 28.22 4.77
CA ALA A 72 3.95 28.73 3.57
C ALA A 72 2.98 28.86 2.38
N ALA A 73 2.10 27.88 2.17
CA ALA A 73 1.09 27.91 1.12
C ALA A 73 0.05 29.03 1.35
N ILE A 74 -0.42 29.22 2.58
CA ILE A 74 -1.34 30.29 2.94
C ILE A 74 -0.68 31.66 2.74
N SER A 75 0.57 31.83 3.17
CA SER A 75 1.33 33.07 2.98
C SER A 75 1.47 33.43 1.50
N ALA A 76 1.83 32.45 0.66
CA ALA A 76 1.93 32.63 -0.78
C ALA A 76 0.58 33.03 -1.42
N ALA A 77 -0.52 32.40 -1.02
CA ALA A 77 -1.86 32.73 -1.51
C ALA A 77 -2.30 34.16 -1.12
N VAL A 78 -2.03 34.58 0.13
CA VAL A 78 -2.36 35.93 0.60
C VAL A 78 -1.52 36.99 -0.13
N HIS A 79 -0.22 36.73 -0.33
CA HIS A 79 0.66 37.61 -1.11
C HIS A 79 0.20 37.74 -2.56
N ALA A 80 -0.16 36.63 -3.22
CA ALA A 80 -0.69 36.64 -4.57
C ALA A 80 -1.99 37.45 -4.66
N HIS A 81 -2.90 37.27 -3.70
CA HIS A 81 -4.17 38.01 -3.66
C HIS A 81 -3.97 39.52 -3.43
N ARG A 82 -3.06 39.93 -2.53
CA ARG A 82 -2.74 41.35 -2.31
C ARG A 82 -2.13 42.01 -3.54
N ASN A 83 -1.24 41.30 -4.24
CA ASN A 83 -0.62 41.82 -5.46
C ASN A 83 -1.63 41.91 -6.62
N ALA A 84 -2.57 40.96 -6.71
CA ALA A 84 -3.64 40.99 -7.71
C ALA A 84 -4.65 42.12 -7.46
N LYS A 85 -4.85 42.55 -6.21
CA LYS A 85 -5.79 43.63 -5.84
C LYS A 85 -5.22 45.05 -6.01
N ASN A 86 -3.91 45.18 -6.25
CA ASN A 86 -3.23 46.47 -6.43
C ASN A 86 -3.00 46.82 -7.92
N LYS A 87 -3.80 46.23 -8.82
CA LYS A 87 -3.81 46.50 -10.27
C LYS A 87 -5.23 46.83 -10.71
#